data_AF-A0A3D4YLJ6-F1
#
_entry.id   AF-A0A3D4YLJ6-F1
#
_cell.length_a   1.000
_cell.length_b   1.000
_cell.length_c   1.000
_cell.angle_alpha   90.00
_cell.angle_beta   90.00
_cell.angle_gamma   90.00
#
_symmetry.space_group_name_H-M   'P 1'
#
loop_
_entity.id
_entity.type
_entity.pdbx_description
1 polymer ?
#
loop_
_entity_poly.entity_id
_entity_poly.type
_entity_poly.pdbx_seq_one_letter_code
_entity_poly.pdbx_strand_id
1 'polypeptide(L)'
;MSTVFFTDRDLGKRFPALLRNAGISVEGHGDHFLDDAKDEEWIVEVGKRGWAVVTHDKRIRYKPNEIAAVKAAGIAMFVLIGKAPNDVLAQNFINTINRVEALVLKQKRPFIAKIYLPSAGEIKRKPKAAGRVDLWVGNRAE
;
A
#
# COMPACT_ATOMS: atom_id res chain seq x y z
N MET A 1 10.75 11.78 9.61
CA MET A 1 10.51 11.79 8.16
C MET A 1 9.12 11.22 7.91
N SER A 2 8.28 11.89 7.14
CA SER A 2 6.95 11.38 6.77
C SER A 2 7.08 10.44 5.57
N THR A 3 6.35 9.32 5.57
CA THR A 3 6.36 8.38 4.44
C THR A 3 5.42 8.88 3.36
N VAL A 4 5.92 9.02 2.13
CA VAL A 4 5.07 9.27 0.97
C VAL A 4 4.59 7.92 0.41
N PHE A 5 3.28 7.81 0.20
CA PHE A 5 2.65 6.64 -0.38
C PHE A 5 2.38 6.83 -1.87
N PHE A 6 2.38 5.75 -2.63
CA PHE A 6 1.96 5.71 -4.03
C PHE A 6 0.82 4.72 -4.20
N THR A 7 -0.26 5.09 -4.89
CA THR A 7 -1.38 4.19 -5.19
C THR A 7 -1.40 3.84 -6.67
N ASP A 8 -1.50 2.55 -6.97
CA ASP A 8 -1.65 2.08 -8.35
C ASP A 8 -3.04 2.39 -8.94
N ARG A 9 -3.25 1.97 -10.18
CA ARG A 9 -4.48 2.21 -10.93
C ARG A 9 -5.69 1.50 -10.35
N ASP A 10 -5.51 0.34 -9.72
CA ASP A 10 -6.57 -0.50 -9.17
C ASP A 10 -7.34 0.19 -8.04
N LEU A 11 -6.71 1.17 -7.38
CA LEU A 11 -7.33 1.97 -6.33
C LEU A 11 -8.14 3.17 -6.84
N GLY A 12 -8.04 3.48 -8.14
CA GLY A 12 -8.74 4.57 -8.78
C GLY A 12 -8.40 5.95 -8.19
N LYS A 13 -9.12 7.00 -8.62
CA LYS A 13 -8.83 8.39 -8.22
C LYS A 13 -9.30 8.74 -6.81
N ARG A 14 -10.33 8.05 -6.31
CA ARG A 14 -11.00 8.40 -5.04
C ARG A 14 -10.17 7.98 -3.82
N PHE A 15 -9.45 6.88 -3.91
CA PHE A 15 -8.61 6.39 -2.81
C PHE A 15 -7.50 7.38 -2.42
N PRO A 16 -6.59 7.83 -3.33
CA PRO A 16 -5.57 8.81 -2.98
C PRO A 16 -6.18 10.14 -2.53
N ALA A 17 -7.31 10.56 -3.09
CA ALA A 17 -8.01 11.77 -2.64
C ALA A 17 -8.45 11.71 -1.17
N LEU A 18 -9.01 10.57 -0.72
CA LEU A 18 -9.41 10.37 0.67
C LEU A 18 -8.20 10.37 1.62
N LEU A 19 -7.08 9.77 1.22
CA LEU A 19 -5.84 9.79 2.00
C LEU A 19 -5.28 11.22 2.13
N ARG A 20 -5.27 12.00 1.04
CA ARG A 20 -4.86 13.43 1.08
C ARG A 20 -5.73 14.24 2.03
N ASN A 21 -7.05 14.06 1.97
CA ASN A 21 -7.99 14.73 2.87
C ASN A 21 -7.77 14.35 4.35
N ALA A 22 -7.22 13.17 4.61
CA ALA A 22 -6.83 12.72 5.95
C ALA A 22 -5.42 13.20 6.37
N GLY A 23 -4.75 14.01 5.55
CA GLY A 23 -3.41 14.54 5.83
C GLY A 23 -2.27 13.56 5.51
N ILE A 24 -2.53 12.46 4.82
CA ILE A 24 -1.52 11.48 4.43
C ILE A 24 -0.88 11.91 3.11
N SER A 25 0.45 12.00 3.07
CA SER A 25 1.19 12.27 1.84
C SER A 25 1.06 11.09 0.87
N VAL A 26 0.34 11.30 -0.23
CA VAL A 26 0.09 10.25 -1.23
C VAL A 26 0.06 10.80 -2.65
N GLU A 27 0.62 10.00 -3.54
CA GLU A 27 0.71 10.21 -4.99
C GLU A 27 -0.10 9.12 -5.70
N GLY A 28 -0.93 9.49 -6.65
CA GLY A 28 -1.69 8.53 -7.45
C GLY A 28 -0.98 8.23 -8.76
N HIS A 29 -1.18 7.03 -9.30
CA HIS A 29 -0.67 6.66 -10.62
C HIS A 29 -1.03 7.71 -11.69
N GLY A 30 -2.28 8.17 -11.71
CA GLY A 30 -2.75 9.17 -12.68
C GLY A 30 -2.15 10.58 -12.52
N ASP A 31 -1.38 10.84 -11.45
CA ASP A 31 -0.69 12.12 -11.26
C ASP A 31 0.70 12.13 -11.93
N HIS A 32 1.27 10.95 -12.23
CA HIS A 32 2.65 10.80 -12.70
C HIS A 32 2.78 10.00 -14.01
N PHE A 33 1.80 9.18 -14.36
CA PHE A 33 1.90 8.23 -15.47
C PHE A 33 0.60 8.21 -16.30
N LEU A 34 0.75 7.91 -17.59
CA LEU A 34 -0.37 7.67 -18.50
C LEU A 34 -1.10 6.38 -18.16
N ASP A 35 -2.39 6.29 -18.51
CA ASP A 35 -3.24 5.13 -18.20
C ASP A 35 -2.75 3.80 -18.80
N ASP A 36 -1.85 3.80 -19.78
CA ASP A 36 -1.26 2.63 -20.42
C ASP A 36 0.20 2.37 -20.01
N ALA A 37 0.73 3.13 -19.06
CA ALA A 37 2.07 2.92 -18.53
C ALA A 37 2.24 1.49 -18.02
N LYS A 38 3.39 0.88 -18.36
CA LYS A 38 3.72 -0.50 -17.99
C LYS A 38 4.10 -0.58 -16.52
N ASP A 39 3.85 -1.74 -15.91
CA ASP A 39 4.13 -1.92 -14.48
C ASP A 39 5.61 -1.72 -14.13
N GLU A 40 6.52 -2.20 -14.98
CA GLU A 40 7.96 -2.02 -14.80
C GLU A 40 8.39 -0.56 -14.76
N GLU A 41 7.75 0.30 -15.56
CA GLU A 41 8.11 1.71 -15.68
C GLU A 41 7.77 2.48 -14.40
N TRP A 42 6.52 2.37 -13.93
CA TRP A 42 6.12 3.06 -12.72
C TRP A 42 6.79 2.47 -11.47
N ILE A 43 7.01 1.15 -11.41
CA ILE A 43 7.70 0.49 -10.28
C ILE A 43 9.12 1.06 -10.13
N VAL A 44 9.89 1.14 -11.21
CA VAL A 44 11.26 1.67 -11.17
C VAL A 44 11.29 3.12 -10.69
N GLU A 45 10.39 3.95 -11.21
CA GLU A 45 10.33 5.37 -10.86
C GLU A 45 9.90 5.60 -9.40
N VAL A 46 8.88 4.88 -8.93
CA VAL A 46 8.42 4.92 -7.54
C VAL A 46 9.52 4.45 -6.57
N GLY A 47 10.28 3.43 -6.96
CA GLY A 47 11.45 2.95 -6.22
C GLY A 47 12.54 4.02 -6.09
N LYS A 48 12.90 4.71 -7.18
CA LYS A 48 13.87 5.82 -7.16
C LYS A 48 13.44 6.96 -6.23
N ARG A 49 12.14 7.26 -6.18
CA ARG A 49 11.57 8.30 -5.29
C ARG A 49 11.46 7.85 -3.83
N GLY A 50 11.68 6.57 -3.53
CA GLY A 50 11.58 6.04 -2.19
C GLY A 50 10.15 6.05 -1.63
N TRP A 51 9.13 6.00 -2.48
CA TRP A 51 7.73 5.95 -2.04
C TRP A 51 7.32 4.53 -1.66
N ALA A 52 6.39 4.42 -0.71
CA ALA A 52 5.79 3.13 -0.34
C ALA A 52 4.54 2.87 -1.18
N VAL A 53 4.43 1.69 -1.79
CA VAL A 53 3.31 1.35 -2.68
C VAL A 53 2.14 0.79 -1.90
N VAL A 54 0.93 1.22 -2.24
CA VAL A 54 -0.34 0.63 -1.78
C VAL A 54 -1.10 0.13 -3.01
N THR A 55 -1.52 -1.13 -2.97
CA THR A 55 -2.22 -1.80 -4.08
C THR A 55 -3.40 -2.64 -3.57
N HIS A 56 -4.43 -2.81 -4.40
CA HIS A 56 -5.47 -3.83 -4.19
C HIS A 56 -5.35 -5.01 -5.17
N ASP A 57 -4.29 -5.07 -6.00
CA ASP A 57 -4.09 -6.17 -6.93
C ASP A 57 -3.76 -7.46 -6.17
N LYS A 58 -4.77 -8.32 -6.03
CA LYS A 58 -4.64 -9.63 -5.39
C LYS A 58 -3.85 -10.62 -6.25
N ARG A 59 -3.63 -10.32 -7.53
CA ARG A 59 -2.88 -11.16 -8.46
C ARG A 59 -1.39 -10.99 -8.33
N ILE A 60 -0.89 -9.98 -7.61
CA ILE A 60 0.55 -9.79 -7.41
C ILE A 60 1.26 -11.05 -6.87
N ARG A 61 0.55 -11.87 -6.08
CA ARG A 61 1.05 -13.18 -5.60
C ARG A 61 1.31 -14.23 -6.67
N TYR A 62 0.74 -14.04 -7.85
CA TYR A 62 0.88 -14.92 -9.01
C TYR A 62 1.75 -14.31 -10.10
N LYS A 63 2.40 -13.17 -9.83
CA LYS A 63 3.23 -12.46 -10.79
C LYS A 63 4.67 -12.35 -10.25
N PRO A 64 5.47 -13.44 -10.38
CA PRO A 64 6.85 -13.47 -9.89
C PRO A 64 7.71 -12.31 -10.42
N ASN A 65 7.48 -11.89 -11.67
CA ASN A 65 8.21 -10.79 -12.30
C ASN A 65 7.94 -9.46 -11.61
N GLU A 66 6.68 -9.17 -11.22
CA GLU A 66 6.34 -7.95 -10.48
C GLU A 66 6.96 -7.97 -9.08
N ILE A 67 6.91 -9.11 -8.37
CA ILE A 67 7.57 -9.26 -7.07
C ILE A 67 9.08 -9.03 -7.20
N ALA A 68 9.70 -9.54 -8.25
CA ALA A 68 11.12 -9.33 -8.53
C ALA A 68 11.42 -7.85 -8.82
N ALA A 69 10.58 -7.18 -9.61
CA ALA A 69 10.71 -5.75 -9.91
C ALA A 69 10.58 -4.88 -8.65
N VAL A 70 9.59 -5.16 -7.79
CA VAL A 70 9.39 -4.47 -6.50
C VAL A 70 10.62 -4.64 -5.59
N LYS A 71 11.19 -5.85 -5.54
CA LYS A 71 12.41 -6.12 -4.78
C LYS A 71 13.62 -5.38 -5.35
N ALA A 72 13.83 -5.46 -6.66
CA ALA A 72 14.93 -4.80 -7.35
C ALA A 72 14.87 -3.27 -7.21
N ALA A 73 13.66 -2.70 -7.21
CA ALA A 73 13.41 -1.28 -7.00
C ALA A 73 13.46 -0.83 -5.53
N GLY A 74 13.70 -1.74 -4.58
CA GLY A 74 13.83 -1.40 -3.16
C GLY A 74 12.52 -0.89 -2.50
N ILE A 75 11.37 -1.34 -3.00
CA ILE A 75 10.06 -0.81 -2.58
C ILE A 75 9.56 -1.47 -1.29
N ALA A 76 8.96 -0.66 -0.42
CA ALA A 76 8.03 -1.12 0.61
C ALA A 76 6.63 -1.17 0.00
N MET A 77 6.03 -2.35 -0.10
CA MET A 77 4.73 -2.54 -0.73
C MET A 77 3.69 -3.06 0.28
N PHE A 78 2.48 -2.51 0.20
CA PHE A 78 1.34 -2.87 1.01
C PHE A 78 0.17 -3.33 0.14
N VAL A 79 -0.23 -4.59 0.31
CA VAL A 79 -1.35 -5.19 -0.42
C VAL A 79 -2.59 -5.18 0.46
N LEU A 80 -3.63 -4.47 0.04
CA LEU A 80 -4.92 -4.43 0.72
C LEU A 80 -5.68 -5.74 0.49
N ILE A 81 -5.99 -6.47 1.56
CA ILE A 81 -6.69 -7.77 1.52
C ILE A 81 -8.12 -7.62 2.04
N GLY A 82 -9.08 -8.10 1.24
CA GLY A 82 -10.50 -8.07 1.55
C GLY A 82 -11.33 -7.79 0.30
N LYS A 83 -12.66 -7.92 0.37
CA LYS A 83 -13.57 -7.47 -0.68
C LYS A 83 -14.40 -6.33 -0.12
N ALA A 84 -14.09 -5.11 -0.52
CA ALA A 84 -14.82 -3.92 -0.10
C ALA A 84 -14.66 -2.81 -1.16
N PRO A 85 -15.58 -1.82 -1.21
CA PRO A 85 -15.41 -0.64 -2.04
C PRO A 85 -14.13 0.14 -1.69
N ASN A 86 -13.55 0.85 -2.66
CA ASN A 86 -12.30 1.59 -2.47
C ASN A 86 -12.38 2.61 -1.32
N ASP A 87 -13.55 3.23 -1.08
CA ASP A 87 -13.75 4.15 0.06
C ASP A 87 -13.56 3.45 1.41
N VAL A 88 -14.05 2.22 1.53
CA VAL A 88 -13.92 1.40 2.74
C VAL A 88 -12.47 0.94 2.92
N LEU A 89 -11.80 0.59 1.81
CA LEU A 89 -10.39 0.25 1.83
C LEU A 89 -9.53 1.46 2.23
N ALA A 90 -9.85 2.65 1.72
CA ALA A 90 -9.17 3.91 2.06
C ALA A 90 -9.35 4.23 3.54
N GLN A 91 -10.59 4.16 4.05
CA GLN A 91 -10.86 4.40 5.47
C GLN A 91 -10.14 3.38 6.36
N ASN A 92 -10.06 2.12 5.95
CA ASN A 92 -9.28 1.12 6.66
C ASN A 92 -7.78 1.48 6.66
N PHE A 93 -7.22 1.87 5.52
CA PHE A 93 -5.82 2.28 5.43
C PHE A 93 -5.53 3.49 6.34
N ILE A 94 -6.40 4.51 6.31
CA ILE A 94 -6.33 5.68 7.20
C ILE A 94 -6.34 5.25 8.67
N ASN A 95 -7.27 4.37 9.08
CA ASN A 95 -7.33 3.86 10.45
C ASN A 95 -6.09 3.04 10.85
N THR A 96 -5.34 2.52 9.87
CA THR A 96 -4.19 1.62 10.05
C THR A 96 -2.85 2.34 9.87
N ILE A 97 -2.85 3.62 9.52
CA ILE A 97 -1.65 4.37 9.09
C ILE A 97 -0.50 4.29 10.09
N ASN A 98 -0.78 4.44 11.39
CA ASN A 98 0.26 4.37 12.44
C ASN A 98 0.96 3.01 12.47
N ARG A 99 0.25 1.91 12.17
CA ARG A 99 0.85 0.56 12.09
C ARG A 99 1.69 0.40 10.82
N VAL A 100 1.24 0.99 9.72
CA VAL A 100 1.93 0.99 8.42
C VAL A 100 3.25 1.76 8.53
N GLU A 101 3.21 2.98 9.03
CA GLU A 101 4.41 3.81 9.21
C GLU A 101 5.40 3.19 10.19
N ALA A 102 4.92 2.64 11.32
CA ALA A 102 5.77 1.91 12.25
C ALA A 102 6.46 0.71 11.59
N LEU A 103 5.78 0.01 10.67
CA LEU A 103 6.40 -1.08 9.91
C LEU A 103 7.45 -0.57 8.92
N VAL A 104 7.19 0.54 8.22
CA VAL A 104 8.17 1.18 7.31
C VAL A 104 9.43 1.59 8.07
N LEU A 105 9.30 2.10 9.30
CA LEU A 105 10.45 2.47 10.13
C LEU A 105 11.22 1.26 10.67
N LYS A 106 10.53 0.16 10.98
CA LYS A 106 11.12 -1.04 11.58
C LYS A 106 11.78 -1.98 10.56
N GLN A 107 11.21 -2.09 9.37
CA GLN A 107 11.64 -3.06 8.35
C GLN A 107 12.57 -2.41 7.33
N LYS A 108 13.70 -3.07 7.04
CA LYS A 108 14.54 -2.67 5.91
C LYS A 108 13.79 -2.96 4.62
N ARG A 109 13.80 -2.00 3.70
CA ARG A 109 13.30 -2.20 2.33
C ARG A 109 14.29 -3.09 1.53
N PRO A 110 13.81 -3.88 0.56
CA PRO A 110 12.42 -4.04 0.13
C PRO A 110 11.62 -4.99 1.05
N PHE A 111 10.30 -4.78 1.13
CA PHE A 111 9.39 -5.73 1.75
C PHE A 111 7.98 -5.62 1.16
N ILE A 112 7.18 -6.68 1.34
CA ILE A 112 5.77 -6.74 1.00
C ILE A 112 4.98 -7.12 2.27
N ALA A 113 4.02 -6.30 2.64
CA ALA A 113 3.10 -6.53 3.74
C ALA A 113 1.66 -6.59 3.24
N LYS A 114 0.80 -7.28 3.98
CA LYS A 114 -0.64 -7.36 3.73
C LYS A 114 -1.38 -6.56 4.79
N ILE A 115 -2.37 -5.78 4.36
CA ILE A 115 -3.26 -5.03 5.25
C ILE A 115 -4.65 -5.61 5.12
N TYR A 116 -5.16 -6.21 6.19
CA TYR A 116 -6.49 -6.81 6.24
C TYR A 116 -7.51 -5.83 6.80
N LEU A 117 -8.76 -5.95 6.36
CA LEU A 117 -9.89 -5.29 7.02
C LEU A 117 -10.07 -5.83 8.46
N PRO A 118 -10.54 -5.00 9.41
CA PRO A 118 -10.96 -5.48 10.72
C PRO A 118 -12.17 -6.40 10.57
N SER A 119 -12.35 -7.31 11.51
CA SER A 119 -13.55 -8.14 11.57
C SER A 119 -14.80 -7.29 11.86
N ALA A 120 -15.98 -7.78 11.47
CA ALA A 120 -17.24 -7.10 11.77
C ALA A 120 -17.46 -6.89 13.28
N GLY A 121 -16.99 -7.83 14.11
CA GLY A 121 -17.05 -7.71 15.57
C GLY A 121 -16.18 -6.57 16.11
N GLU A 122 -14.97 -6.40 15.55
CA GLU A 122 -14.10 -5.27 15.91
C GLU A 122 -14.70 -3.93 15.49
N ILE A 123 -15.29 -3.85 14.29
CA ILE A 123 -15.96 -2.63 13.81
C ILE A 123 -17.14 -2.26 14.71
N LYS A 124 -17.96 -3.24 15.14
CA LYS A 124 -19.07 -2.99 16.07
C LYS A 124 -18.61 -2.42 17.41
N ARG A 125 -17.49 -2.91 17.95
CA ARG A 125 -16.92 -2.44 19.22
C ARG A 125 -16.19 -1.11 19.08
N LYS A 126 -15.52 -0.91 17.95
CA LYS A 126 -14.72 0.27 17.63
C LYS A 126 -14.90 0.61 16.15
N PRO A 127 -15.79 1.56 15.81
CA PRO A 127 -16.09 1.90 14.41
C PRO A 127 -14.86 2.30 13.57
N LYS A 128 -13.83 2.87 14.21
CA LYS A 128 -12.52 3.19 13.61
C LYS A 128 -11.45 2.17 13.97
N ALA A 129 -11.78 0.89 14.01
CA ALA A 129 -10.82 -0.17 14.25
C ALA A 129 -9.72 -0.15 13.16
N ALA A 130 -8.48 -0.29 13.59
CA ALA A 130 -7.34 -0.43 12.69
C ALA A 130 -7.29 -1.86 12.15
N GLY A 131 -6.98 -2.00 10.86
CA GLY A 131 -6.74 -3.28 10.21
C GLY A 131 -5.48 -3.97 10.72
N ARG A 132 -5.38 -5.27 10.44
CA ARG A 132 -4.20 -6.08 10.77
C ARG A 132 -3.15 -5.92 9.66
N VAL A 133 -1.89 -5.75 10.03
CA VAL A 133 -0.76 -5.65 9.10
C VAL A 133 0.16 -6.85 9.32
N ASP A 134 0.31 -7.69 8.29
CA ASP A 134 1.16 -8.88 8.33
C ASP A 134 2.29 -8.75 7.31
N LEU A 135 3.54 -8.91 7.75
CA LEU A 135 4.68 -9.02 6.83
C LEU A 135 4.58 -10.33 6.05
N TRP A 136 4.60 -10.25 4.72
CA TRP A 136 4.50 -11.43 3.85
C TRP A 136 5.85 -11.79 3.24
N VAL A 137 6.53 -10.82 2.64
CA VAL A 137 7.89 -10.96 2.11
C VAL A 137 8.74 -9.89 2.76
N GLY A 138 9.85 -10.27 3.37
CA GLY A 138 10.78 -9.31 3.92
C GLY A 138 12.07 -10.01 4.31
N ASN A 139 13.15 -9.24 4.36
CA ASN A 139 14.37 -9.71 4.99
C ASN A 139 14.09 -9.72 6.49
N ARG A 140 14.10 -10.91 7.13
CA ARG A 140 14.20 -10.94 8.58
C ARG A 140 15.51 -10.21 8.91
N ALA A 141 15.44 -9.18 9.73
CA ALA A 141 16.65 -8.66 10.34
C ALA A 141 17.27 -9.83 11.12
N GLU A 142 18.43 -10.30 10.65
CA GLU A 142 19.34 -11.11 11.44
C GLU A 142 19.77 -10.33 12.69
#